data_AF-A0A4Q7APN9-F1
#
_entry.id   AF-A0A4Q7APN9-F1
#
_cell.length_a   1.000
_cell.length_b   1.000
_cell.length_c   1.000
_cell.angle_alpha   90.00
_cell.angle_beta   90.00
_cell.angle_gamma   90.00
#
_symmetry.space_group_name_H-M   'P 1'
#
loop_
_entity.id
_entity.type
_entity.pdbx_description
1 polymer ?
#
loop_
_entity_poly.entity_id
_entity_poly.type
_entity_poly.pdbx_seq_one_letter_code
_entity_poly.pdbx_strand_id
1 'polypeptide(L)'
;MNNLLLKNIVYLLNMEPDKYADGADGVTLSVNGTLITGKLIPREFFYDAKQNSMLKAIIGPEPKDDSEQNNDDVDLNVQIEKLTLLHLKDAFYVMGSQRIPSTGGIYIAINIDSIDAYSMGDLSFG
;
A
#
# COMPACT_ATOMS: atom_id res chain seq x y z
N MET A 1 -17.76 7.36 3.55
CA MET A 1 -16.66 7.01 2.63
C MET A 1 -15.38 7.53 3.22
N ASN A 2 -14.68 6.73 4.01
CA ASN A 2 -13.39 7.15 4.56
C ASN A 2 -12.30 6.92 3.51
N ASN A 3 -11.34 7.83 3.42
CA ASN A 3 -10.09 7.66 2.67
C ASN A 3 -10.21 7.36 1.15
N LEU A 4 -11.24 7.88 0.48
CA LEU A 4 -11.43 7.71 -0.98
C LEU A 4 -10.19 8.10 -1.80
N LEU A 5 -9.51 9.19 -1.42
CA LEU A 5 -8.31 9.64 -2.13
C LEU A 5 -7.16 8.62 -2.01
N LEU A 6 -6.94 8.05 -0.83
CA LEU A 6 -5.95 6.99 -0.64
C LEU A 6 -6.30 5.75 -1.46
N LYS A 7 -7.58 5.36 -1.53
CA LYS A 7 -8.02 4.23 -2.37
C LYS A 7 -7.73 4.49 -3.86
N ASN A 8 -7.95 5.72 -4.34
CA ASN A 8 -7.59 6.11 -5.71
C ASN A 8 -6.08 6.05 -5.94
N ILE A 9 -5.26 6.51 -5.00
CA ILE A 9 -3.80 6.41 -5.09
C ILE A 9 -3.37 4.93 -5.19
N VAL A 10 -3.91 4.06 -4.33
CA VAL A 10 -3.62 2.62 -4.36
C VAL A 10 -4.04 1.99 -5.69
N TYR A 11 -5.20 2.36 -6.22
CA TYR A 11 -5.66 1.91 -7.52
C TYR A 11 -4.68 2.29 -8.64
N LEU A 12 -4.25 3.56 -8.68
CA LEU A 12 -3.29 4.05 -9.68
C LEU A 12 -1.93 3.35 -9.58
N LEU A 13 -1.45 3.06 -8.37
CA LEU A 13 -0.20 2.32 -8.18
C LEU A 13 -0.27 0.91 -8.74
N ASN A 14 -1.41 0.23 -8.57
CA ASN A 14 -1.61 -1.12 -9.08
C ASN A 14 -1.82 -1.17 -10.60
N MET A 15 -2.21 -0.06 -11.24
CA MET A 15 -2.38 0.01 -12.70
C MET A 15 -1.06 0.09 -13.48
N GLU A 16 -0.01 0.65 -12.86
CA GLU A 16 1.32 0.80 -13.48
C GLU A 16 2.40 0.21 -12.56
N PRO A 17 2.37 -1.10 -12.25
CA PRO A 17 3.11 -1.60 -11.11
C PRO A 17 4.63 -1.53 -11.33
N ASP A 18 5.12 -1.80 -12.54
CA ASP A 18 6.55 -1.68 -12.88
C ASP A 18 7.12 -0.28 -12.64
N LYS A 19 6.30 0.77 -12.82
CA LYS A 19 6.72 2.17 -12.60
C LYS A 19 6.98 2.46 -11.12
N TYR A 20 6.29 1.76 -10.24
CA TYR A 20 6.35 1.95 -8.79
C TYR A 20 6.98 0.75 -8.05
N ALA A 21 7.69 -0.12 -8.77
CA ALA A 21 8.37 -1.30 -8.23
C ALA A 21 9.29 -0.98 -7.05
N ASP A 22 10.00 0.15 -7.13
CA ASP A 22 10.91 0.62 -6.09
C ASP A 22 10.27 1.50 -5.00
N GLY A 23 8.97 1.72 -5.11
CA GLY A 23 8.19 2.62 -4.27
C GLY A 23 7.95 3.97 -4.92
N ALA A 24 6.74 4.49 -4.78
CA ALA A 24 6.39 5.87 -5.09
C ALA A 24 6.93 6.82 -4.00
N ASP A 25 6.42 8.05 -3.98
CA ASP A 25 6.74 9.03 -2.94
C ASP A 25 6.47 8.45 -1.53
N GLY A 26 7.30 8.87 -0.58
CA GLY A 26 7.14 8.55 0.82
C GLY A 26 5.76 8.99 1.32
N VAL A 27 5.21 8.27 2.29
CA VAL A 27 3.94 8.61 2.94
C VAL A 27 4.08 8.37 4.42
N THR A 28 3.50 9.25 5.21
CA THR A 28 3.32 9.07 6.66
C THR A 28 1.84 8.96 6.97
N LEU A 29 1.47 7.94 7.72
CA LEU A 29 0.10 7.56 8.06
C LEU A 29 -0.07 7.58 9.56
N SER A 30 -1.18 8.14 10.05
CA SER A 30 -1.64 7.97 11.42
C SER A 30 -2.66 6.84 11.44
N VAL A 31 -2.30 5.72 12.05
CA VAL A 31 -3.12 4.50 12.13
C VAL A 31 -3.35 4.17 13.60
N ASN A 32 -4.58 4.36 14.09
CA ASN A 32 -4.95 4.11 15.49
C ASN A 32 -3.97 4.79 16.48
N GLY A 33 -3.60 6.03 16.21
CA GLY A 33 -2.65 6.81 17.03
C GLY A 33 -1.16 6.41 16.89
N THR A 34 -0.83 5.43 16.04
CA THR A 34 0.56 5.10 15.69
C THR A 34 0.93 5.73 14.35
N LEU A 35 2.09 6.41 14.30
CA LEU A 35 2.61 6.95 13.05
C LEU A 35 3.44 5.88 12.33
N ILE A 36 3.14 5.69 11.05
CA ILE A 36 3.81 4.73 10.17
C ILE A 36 4.27 5.46 8.92
N THR A 37 5.54 5.35 8.59
CA THR A 37 6.12 5.99 7.41
C THR A 37 6.71 4.93 6.49
N GLY A 38 6.63 5.12 5.18
CA GLY A 38 7.24 4.24 4.18
C GLY A 38 6.89 4.68 2.75
N LYS A 39 7.33 3.93 1.76
CA LYS A 39 7.01 4.21 0.34
C LYS A 39 5.86 3.35 -0.12
N LEU A 40 4.88 3.98 -0.77
CA LEU A 40 3.77 3.27 -1.39
C LEU A 40 4.27 2.34 -2.50
N ILE A 41 3.85 1.08 -2.49
CA ILE A 41 4.18 0.11 -3.54
C ILE A 41 2.93 -0.59 -4.08
N PRO A 42 2.98 -1.11 -5.32
CA PRO A 42 1.92 -1.96 -5.84
C PRO A 42 1.80 -3.26 -5.03
N ARG A 43 0.59 -3.82 -5.04
CA ARG A 43 0.24 -5.04 -4.32
C ARG A 43 1.16 -6.22 -4.67
N GLU A 44 1.46 -6.42 -5.94
CA GLU A 44 2.29 -7.54 -6.39
C GLU A 44 3.70 -7.52 -5.76
N PHE A 45 4.37 -6.36 -5.73
CA PHE A 45 5.69 -6.20 -5.13
C PHE A 45 5.70 -6.47 -3.62
N PHE A 46 4.57 -6.22 -2.94
CA PHE A 46 4.44 -6.58 -1.53
C PHE A 46 4.47 -8.09 -1.34
N TYR A 47 3.70 -8.85 -2.13
CA TYR A 47 3.65 -10.31 -1.99
C TYR A 47 4.91 -11.00 -2.55
N ASP A 48 5.61 -10.35 -3.48
CA ASP A 48 6.87 -10.83 -4.03
C ASP A 48 8.07 -10.64 -3.09
N ALA A 49 7.93 -9.76 -2.09
CA ALA A 49 8.95 -9.61 -1.07
C ALA A 49 9.18 -10.94 -0.32
N LYS A 50 10.45 -11.34 -0.16
CA LYS A 50 10.84 -12.62 0.47
C LYS A 50 10.16 -12.86 1.83
N GLN A 51 10.02 -11.81 2.64
CA GLN A 51 9.37 -11.86 3.95
C GLN A 51 7.87 -12.18 3.90
N ASN A 52 7.22 -11.93 2.76
CA ASN A 52 5.78 -12.12 2.55
C ASN A 52 5.45 -13.38 1.72
N SER A 53 6.45 -14.22 1.42
CA SER A 53 6.28 -15.46 0.63
C SER A 53 5.16 -16.37 1.13
N MET A 54 4.95 -16.44 2.45
CA MET A 54 3.85 -17.22 3.03
C MET A 54 2.47 -16.62 2.71
N LEU A 55 2.34 -15.28 2.70
CA LEU A 55 1.10 -14.59 2.35
C LEU A 55 0.77 -14.78 0.86
N LYS A 56 1.79 -14.73 -0.01
CA LYS A 56 1.65 -15.01 -1.44
C LYS A 56 1.06 -16.40 -1.71
N ALA A 57 1.48 -17.41 -0.93
CA ALA A 57 0.94 -18.76 -1.06
C ALA A 57 -0.54 -18.87 -0.66
N ILE A 58 -1.02 -18.04 0.27
CA ILE A 58 -2.42 -18.04 0.74
C ILE A 58 -3.34 -17.30 -0.23
N ILE A 59 -2.89 -16.16 -0.75
CA ILE A 59 -3.70 -15.33 -1.65
C ILE A 59 -3.80 -15.95 -3.05
N GLY A 60 -2.84 -16.80 -3.42
CA GLY A 60 -2.77 -17.40 -4.74
C GLY A 60 -2.29 -16.39 -5.80
N PRO A 61 -2.16 -16.82 -7.07
CA PRO A 61 -1.99 -15.88 -8.17
C PRO A 61 -3.20 -14.95 -8.20
N GLU A 62 -2.98 -13.65 -8.42
CA GLU A 62 -4.10 -12.79 -8.81
C GLU A 62 -4.78 -13.45 -10.01
N PRO A 63 -6.13 -13.50 -10.04
CA PRO A 63 -6.80 -13.82 -11.28
C PRO A 63 -6.24 -12.85 -12.31
N LYS A 64 -5.53 -13.37 -13.32
CA LYS A 64 -5.26 -12.61 -14.51
C LYS A 64 -6.65 -12.21 -14.98
N ASP A 65 -6.96 -10.93 -14.94
CA ASP A 65 -8.17 -10.44 -15.55
C ASP A 65 -8.09 -10.83 -17.02
N ASP A 66 -8.77 -11.91 -17.40
CA ASP A 66 -9.03 -12.31 -18.79
C ASP A 66 -10.01 -11.30 -19.45
N SER A 67 -10.02 -10.05 -19.00
CA SER A 67 -10.82 -8.94 -19.52
C SER A 67 -10.12 -8.19 -20.65
N GLU A 68 -9.37 -8.91 -21.50
CA GLU A 68 -9.21 -8.51 -22.90
C GLU A 68 -10.53 -8.70 -23.69
N GLN A 69 -11.60 -9.21 -23.05
CA GLN A 69 -12.93 -9.33 -23.65
C GLN A 69 -14.03 -8.94 -22.66
N ASN A 70 -14.27 -7.64 -22.49
CA ASN A 70 -15.61 -7.05 -22.62
C ASN A 70 -15.54 -5.57 -22.25
N ASN A 71 -15.94 -4.75 -23.21
CA ASN A 71 -16.00 -3.30 -23.17
C ASN A 71 -17.24 -2.84 -22.37
N ASP A 72 -17.50 -3.47 -21.23
CA ASP A 72 -18.53 -3.03 -20.29
C ASP A 72 -17.78 -2.28 -19.19
N ASP A 73 -18.17 -1.03 -18.96
CA ASP A 73 -17.72 -0.15 -17.89
C ASP A 73 -17.73 -0.90 -16.55
N VAL A 74 -16.65 -1.61 -16.22
CA VAL A 74 -16.45 -2.11 -14.86
C VAL A 74 -16.32 -0.86 -14.02
N ASP A 75 -17.39 -0.52 -13.30
CA ASP A 75 -17.49 0.71 -12.53
C ASP A 75 -16.24 0.86 -11.67
N LEU A 76 -15.39 1.80 -12.07
CA LEU A 76 -14.11 2.08 -11.41
C LEU A 76 -14.34 2.35 -9.92
N ASN A 77 -15.48 2.92 -9.57
CA ASN A 77 -15.85 3.15 -8.19
C ASN A 77 -16.03 1.84 -7.43
N VAL A 78 -16.64 0.82 -8.03
CA VAL A 78 -16.80 -0.51 -7.41
C VAL A 78 -15.45 -1.20 -7.20
N GLN A 79 -14.49 -1.04 -8.13
CA GLN A 79 -13.15 -1.58 -7.93
C GLN A 79 -12.40 -0.86 -6.81
N ILE A 80 -12.46 0.47 -6.79
CA ILE A 80 -11.82 1.30 -5.76
C ILE A 80 -12.42 1.02 -4.38
N GLU A 81 -13.73 0.80 -4.30
CA GLU A 81 -14.42 0.48 -3.04
C GLU A 81 -13.98 -0.85 -2.43
N LYS A 82 -13.64 -1.84 -3.27
CA LYS A 82 -13.12 -3.14 -2.83
C LYS A 82 -11.70 -3.07 -2.27
N LEU A 83 -10.98 -1.96 -2.45
CA LEU A 83 -9.66 -1.78 -1.87
C LEU A 83 -9.76 -1.58 -0.35
N THR A 84 -9.20 -2.54 0.37
CA THR A 84 -9.14 -2.55 1.84
C THR A 84 -7.73 -2.33 2.38
N LEU A 85 -6.70 -2.67 1.59
CA LEU A 85 -5.30 -2.61 2.00
C LEU A 85 -4.49 -1.66 1.12
N LEU A 86 -3.58 -0.92 1.73
CA LEU A 86 -2.43 -0.36 1.06
C LEU A 86 -1.16 -1.07 1.49
N HIS A 87 -0.11 -0.98 0.67
CA HIS A 87 1.15 -1.65 0.92
C HIS A 87 2.31 -0.64 0.90
N LEU A 88 3.20 -0.77 1.89
CA LEU A 88 4.39 0.06 2.02
C LEU A 88 5.66 -0.79 1.95
N LYS A 89 6.71 -0.23 1.34
CA LYS A 89 8.10 -0.69 1.35
C LYS A 89 8.95 0.25 2.21
N ASP A 90 10.04 -0.29 2.76
CA ASP A 90 10.96 0.43 3.65
C ASP A 90 10.24 1.12 4.82
N ALA A 91 9.20 0.46 5.31
CA ALA A 91 8.30 1.04 6.28
C ALA A 91 8.85 0.93 7.71
N PHE A 92 8.58 1.95 8.51
CA PHE A 92 8.90 1.99 9.93
C PHE A 92 7.78 2.64 10.74
N TYR A 93 7.59 2.14 11.94
CA TYR A 93 6.79 2.72 13.00
C TYR A 93 7.58 3.80 13.72
N VAL A 94 6.91 4.89 14.08
CA VAL A 94 7.46 5.93 14.94
C VAL A 94 6.93 5.72 16.35
N MET A 95 7.84 5.51 17.30
CA MET A 95 7.50 5.36 18.72
C MET A 95 8.35 6.34 19.53
N GLY A 96 7.74 7.44 19.99
CA GLY A 96 8.47 8.53 20.63
C GLY A 96 9.50 9.14 19.67
N SER A 97 10.78 9.07 20.01
CA SER A 97 11.90 9.53 19.17
C SER A 97 12.59 8.40 18.40
N GLN A 98 12.02 7.20 18.39
CA GLN A 98 12.62 6.01 17.78
C GLN A 98 11.85 5.57 16.53
N ARG A 99 12.60 4.99 15.58
CA ARG A 99 12.08 4.31 14.40
C ARG A 99 12.22 2.80 14.59
N ILE A 100 11.15 2.07 14.35
CA ILE A 100 11.12 0.61 14.47
C ILE A 100 10.59 0.03 13.15
N PRO A 101 11.36 -0.77 12.41
CA PRO A 101 12.76 -1.08 12.66
C PRO A 101 13.64 0.14 12.43
N SER A 102 14.85 0.10 12.99
CA SER A 102 15.86 1.14 12.78
C SER A 102 16.50 1.07 11.38
N THR A 103 16.25 0.00 10.64
CA THR A 103 16.74 -0.23 9.27
C THR A 103 15.57 -0.41 8.31
N GLY A 104 15.77 -0.04 7.05
CA GLY A 104 14.79 -0.29 5.98
C GLY A 104 14.61 -1.78 5.65
N GLY A 105 13.87 -2.07 4.58
CA GLY A 105 13.63 -3.42 4.07
C GLY A 105 12.36 -4.11 4.62
N ILE A 106 11.63 -3.48 5.53
CA ILE A 106 10.34 -3.99 6.00
C ILE A 106 9.21 -3.53 5.08
N TYR A 107 8.34 -4.48 4.77
CA TYR A 107 7.15 -4.27 3.96
C TYR A 107 5.95 -4.51 4.86
N ILE A 108 4.96 -3.61 4.82
CA ILE A 108 3.75 -3.73 5.64
C ILE A 108 2.50 -3.51 4.79
N ALA A 109 1.42 -4.19 5.17
CA ALA A 109 0.09 -3.93 4.67
C ALA A 109 -0.71 -3.20 5.74
N ILE A 110 -1.44 -2.16 5.37
CA ILE A 110 -2.23 -1.32 6.28
C ILE A 110 -3.66 -1.30 5.80
N ASN A 111 -4.60 -1.50 6.72
CA ASN A 111 -6.03 -1.32 6.44
C ASN A 111 -6.33 0.17 6.21
N ILE A 112 -6.81 0.50 5.01
CA ILE A 112 -7.09 1.87 4.59
C ILE A 112 -8.14 2.52 5.48
N ASP A 113 -9.12 1.74 5.97
CA ASP A 113 -10.19 2.26 6.81
C ASP A 113 -9.73 2.52 8.26
N SER A 114 -8.53 2.08 8.63
CA SER A 114 -7.90 2.35 9.94
C SER A 114 -6.98 3.57 9.94
N ILE A 115 -6.89 4.30 8.83
CA ILE A 115 -6.06 5.50 8.70
C ILE A 115 -6.89 6.72 9.12
N ASP A 116 -6.48 7.35 10.20
CA ASP A 116 -7.11 8.56 10.72
C ASP A 116 -6.64 9.82 9.98
N ALA A 117 -5.37 9.82 9.54
CA ALA A 117 -4.75 10.93 8.82
C ALA A 117 -3.54 10.46 8.00
N TYR A 118 -3.14 11.23 6.99
CA TYR A 118 -1.95 10.96 6.20
C TYR A 118 -1.29 12.25 5.69
N SER A 119 0.00 12.18 5.40
CA SER A 119 0.76 13.20 4.68
C SER A 119 1.64 12.54 3.63
N MET A 120 1.73 13.13 2.44
CA MET A 120 2.75 12.76 1.46
C MET A 120 4.10 13.33 1.90
N GLY A 121 5.14 12.51 1.84
CA GLY A 121 6.47 12.76 2.37
C GLY A 121 6.82 11.89 3.58
N ASP A 122 8.12 11.72 3.78
CA ASP A 122 8.66 10.99 4.94
C ASP A 122 8.81 11.93 6.14
N LEU A 123 8.31 11.49 7.29
CA LEU A 123 8.57 12.17 8.55
C LEU A 123 10.07 12.02 8.90
N SER A 124 10.85 13.06 8.62
CA SER A 124 12.25 13.14 9.03
C SER A 124 12.35 13.67 10.46
N PHE A 125 13.05 12.94 11.32
CA PHE A 125 13.51 13.46 12.60
C PHE A 125 14.89 14.05 12.36
N GLY A 126 15.04 15.34 12.70
CA GLY A 126 16.35 16.00 12.76
C GLY A 126 17.17 15.51 13.95
#